data_AF-A0A1S3V6D7-F1
#
_entry.id   AF-A0A1S3V6D7-F1
#
_cell.length_a   1.000
_cell.length_b   1.000
_cell.length_c   1.000
_cell.angle_alpha   90.00
_cell.angle_beta   90.00
_cell.angle_gamma   90.00
#
_symmetry.space_group_name_H-M   'P 1'
#
loop_
_entity.id
_entity.type
_entity.pdbx_description
1 polymer ?
#
loop_
_entity_poly.entity_id
_entity_poly.type
_entity_poly.pdbx_seq_one_letter_code
_entity_poly.pdbx_strand_id
1 'polypeptide(L)'
;MGNNNVACFLRLRGSLPFPSHIQLGTDATINMKTSIAHRFHDGAFNEDAEVAYTVEGSKCNLVLLRYVCNDGKVNSVVFLFHDSIICSSQKNQTLAIFKTETGLLRACHFFTCSTTWTKTRKNVDAWGGVTDTRVHLYGTANRCGLLVLECKKNDSHEDAKAVTIAHYFVSSNGSVAVNRSSQTTDIGFSVLTKIGVCDGKFDITVEGPERHPVFDLLHMFNEVNTTGIWKPSLCPHCSNIRREHSTMFSQSDSEDNVVPLPPRLGSQRNATTIANNGRFRGHANGSYIRCRNFYA
;
A
#
# COMPACT_ATOMS: atom_id res chain seq x y z
N MET A 1 -4.41 -36.26 -3.01
CA MET A 1 -3.20 -35.49 -3.37
C MET A 1 -3.59 -34.02 -3.38
N GLY A 2 -3.14 -33.27 -2.38
CA GLY A 2 -3.60 -31.89 -2.12
C GLY A 2 -2.82 -30.86 -2.93
N ASN A 3 -3.53 -30.09 -3.76
CA ASN A 3 -2.99 -28.91 -4.45
C ASN A 3 -2.90 -27.75 -3.45
N ASN A 4 -1.72 -27.55 -2.86
CA ASN A 4 -1.42 -26.39 -2.00
C ASN A 4 -0.89 -25.20 -2.81
N ASN A 5 -1.59 -24.81 -3.89
CA ASN A 5 -1.32 -23.56 -4.61
C ASN A 5 -2.13 -22.39 -4.01
N VAL A 6 -2.11 -22.27 -2.68
CA VAL A 6 -2.57 -21.04 -2.03
C VAL A 6 -1.45 -20.04 -2.18
N ALA A 7 -1.61 -19.11 -3.11
CA ALA A 7 -0.78 -17.92 -3.16
C ALA A 7 -0.85 -17.24 -1.80
N CYS A 8 0.27 -17.28 -1.07
CA CYS A 8 0.37 -16.62 0.21
C CYS A 8 0.35 -15.11 -0.04
N PHE A 9 -0.80 -14.46 0.22
CA PHE A 9 -0.85 -13.03 0.46
C PHE A 9 -0.01 -12.79 1.72
N LEU A 10 1.27 -12.49 1.53
CA LEU A 10 2.27 -12.47 2.58
C LEU A 10 1.86 -11.52 3.71
N ARG A 11 1.90 -12.05 4.94
CA ARG A 11 1.78 -11.30 6.18
C ARG A 11 2.85 -10.22 6.23
N LEU A 12 2.45 -8.94 6.25
CA LEU A 12 3.34 -7.87 6.66
C LEU A 12 3.18 -7.60 8.15
N ARG A 13 4.32 -7.46 8.81
CA ARG A 13 4.40 -7.15 10.23
C ARG A 13 4.04 -5.67 10.42
N GLY A 14 2.79 -5.41 10.83
CA GLY A 14 2.25 -4.05 10.99
C GLY A 14 1.12 -3.69 10.02
N SER A 15 0.81 -4.56 9.04
CA SER A 15 -0.42 -4.42 8.24
C SER A 15 -1.58 -5.16 8.90
N LEU A 16 -2.79 -4.79 8.52
CA LEU A 16 -3.99 -5.47 8.95
C LEU A 16 -4.05 -6.87 8.30
N PRO A 17 -4.56 -7.90 9.00
CA PRO A 17 -4.67 -9.23 8.42
C PRO A 17 -5.67 -9.24 7.26
N PHE A 18 -5.38 -9.99 6.21
CA PHE A 18 -6.35 -10.29 5.16
C PHE A 18 -7.00 -11.66 5.41
N PRO A 19 -8.32 -11.81 5.25
CA PRO A 19 -9.33 -10.74 5.14
C PRO A 19 -9.56 -10.04 6.48
N SER A 20 -10.08 -8.80 6.46
CA SER A 20 -10.52 -8.13 7.68
C SER A 20 -11.54 -7.02 7.43
N HIS A 21 -12.25 -6.67 8.51
CA HIS A 21 -13.19 -5.56 8.56
C HIS A 21 -12.83 -4.68 9.75
N ILE A 22 -12.81 -3.36 9.54
CA ILE A 22 -12.44 -2.39 10.57
C ILE A 22 -13.43 -1.25 10.54
N GLN A 23 -14.05 -0.99 11.68
CA GLN A 23 -14.88 0.17 11.93
C GLN A 23 -14.02 1.32 12.49
N LEU A 24 -14.18 2.51 11.94
CA LEU A 24 -13.46 3.74 12.27
C LEU A 24 -14.48 4.79 12.73
N GLY A 25 -14.81 4.77 14.03
CA GLY A 25 -15.92 5.60 14.52
C GLY A 25 -17.26 5.14 13.95
N THR A 26 -18.22 6.05 13.81
CA THR A 26 -19.57 5.74 13.33
C THR A 26 -19.68 5.69 11.82
N ASP A 27 -18.85 6.48 11.13
CA ASP A 27 -19.13 6.84 9.73
C ASP A 27 -18.12 6.29 8.73
N ALA A 28 -17.13 5.51 9.20
CA ALA A 28 -16.12 4.98 8.30
C ALA A 28 -15.75 3.51 8.56
N THR A 29 -15.46 2.79 7.48
CA THR A 29 -15.04 1.39 7.51
C THR A 29 -13.96 1.10 6.47
N ILE A 30 -13.13 0.11 6.80
CA ILE A 30 -12.18 -0.51 5.87
C ILE A 30 -12.56 -1.97 5.75
N ASN A 31 -12.76 -2.44 4.52
CA ASN A 31 -13.00 -3.83 4.21
C ASN A 31 -11.85 -4.35 3.35
N MET A 32 -11.30 -5.49 3.74
CA MET A 32 -10.25 -6.20 3.04
C MET A 32 -10.70 -7.63 2.78
N LYS A 33 -10.71 -8.04 1.52
CA LYS A 33 -11.08 -9.40 1.14
C LYS A 33 -10.24 -9.90 -0.01
N THR A 34 -10.19 -11.21 -0.15
CA THR A 34 -9.66 -11.89 -1.33
C THR A 34 -10.73 -12.82 -1.85
N SER A 35 -10.84 -12.94 -3.18
CA SER A 35 -11.80 -13.85 -3.79
C SER A 35 -11.30 -14.38 -5.14
N ILE A 36 -11.98 -15.42 -5.63
CA ILE A 36 -11.82 -15.87 -7.02
C ILE A 36 -12.98 -15.24 -7.79
N ALA A 37 -12.68 -14.19 -8.55
CA ALA A 37 -13.68 -13.36 -9.20
C ALA A 37 -14.36 -14.07 -10.38
N HIS A 38 -13.60 -14.87 -11.15
CA HIS A 38 -14.11 -15.53 -12.35
C HIS A 38 -13.30 -16.78 -12.69
N ARG A 39 -13.96 -17.86 -13.13
CA ARG A 39 -13.32 -19.05 -13.67
C ARG A 39 -13.71 -19.18 -15.14
N PHE A 40 -12.71 -19.35 -15.99
CA PHE A 40 -12.86 -19.52 -17.43
C PHE A 40 -13.01 -21.01 -17.78
N HIS A 41 -13.58 -21.29 -18.95
CA HIS A 41 -13.81 -22.66 -19.44
C HIS A 41 -12.52 -23.44 -19.69
N ASP A 42 -11.42 -22.76 -19.97
CA ASP A 42 -10.09 -23.35 -20.20
C ASP A 42 -9.37 -23.74 -18.88
N GLY A 43 -10.00 -23.48 -17.73
CA GLY A 43 -9.43 -23.71 -16.40
C GLY A 43 -8.66 -22.52 -15.83
N ALA A 44 -8.47 -21.44 -16.59
CA ALA A 44 -7.91 -20.19 -16.07
C ALA A 44 -8.89 -19.53 -15.09
N PHE A 45 -8.39 -18.62 -14.25
CA PHE A 45 -9.23 -17.86 -13.33
C PHE A 45 -8.61 -16.53 -12.91
N ASN A 46 -9.46 -15.64 -12.42
CA ASN A 46 -9.07 -14.37 -11.83
C ASN A 46 -9.11 -14.47 -10.31
N GLU A 47 -8.01 -14.13 -9.66
CA GLU A 47 -7.97 -13.87 -8.22
C GLU A 47 -7.95 -12.38 -7.97
N ASP A 48 -8.74 -11.90 -7.02
CA ASP A 48 -8.70 -10.52 -6.59
C ASP A 48 -8.32 -10.37 -5.10
N ALA A 49 -7.69 -9.23 -4.81
CA ALA A 49 -7.55 -8.70 -3.47
C ALA A 49 -8.11 -7.28 -3.47
N GLU A 50 -9.11 -7.03 -2.65
CA GLU A 50 -9.84 -5.77 -2.59
C GLU A 50 -9.59 -5.09 -1.24
N VAL A 51 -9.30 -3.79 -1.31
CA VAL A 51 -9.36 -2.84 -0.18
C VAL A 51 -10.44 -1.82 -0.48
N ALA A 52 -11.49 -1.78 0.32
CA ALA A 52 -12.60 -0.86 0.18
C ALA A 52 -12.73 0.05 1.40
N TYR A 53 -12.60 1.34 1.19
CA TYR A 53 -12.87 2.39 2.17
C TYR A 53 -14.30 2.89 2.00
N THR A 54 -15.11 2.83 3.05
CA THR A 54 -16.41 3.55 3.08
C THR A 54 -16.29 4.66 4.10
N VAL A 55 -16.57 5.90 3.71
CA VAL A 55 -16.53 7.09 4.58
C VAL A 55 -17.76 7.92 4.27
N GLU A 56 -18.62 8.15 5.26
CA GLU A 56 -19.84 8.95 5.15
C GLU A 56 -20.72 8.51 3.96
N GLY A 57 -20.86 7.19 3.79
CA GLY A 57 -21.62 6.58 2.69
C GLY A 57 -20.89 6.51 1.34
N SER A 58 -19.77 7.21 1.16
CA SER A 58 -18.99 7.22 -0.09
C SER A 58 -17.89 6.16 -0.09
N LYS A 59 -17.68 5.49 -1.22
CA LYS A 59 -16.78 4.34 -1.34
C LYS A 59 -15.55 4.63 -2.20
N CYS A 60 -14.41 4.13 -1.78
CA CYS A 60 -13.19 4.06 -2.59
C CYS A 60 -12.65 2.63 -2.54
N ASN A 61 -12.57 1.99 -3.70
CA ASN A 61 -12.18 0.60 -3.85
C ASN A 61 -10.89 0.51 -4.66
N LEU A 62 -9.95 -0.25 -4.11
CA LEU A 62 -8.71 -0.67 -4.76
C LEU A 62 -8.80 -2.17 -4.95
N VAL A 63 -8.66 -2.65 -6.18
CA VAL A 63 -8.66 -4.08 -6.47
C VAL A 63 -7.39 -4.44 -7.21
N LEU A 64 -6.64 -5.39 -6.67
CA LEU A 64 -5.53 -6.03 -7.36
C LEU A 64 -6.01 -7.38 -7.90
N LEU A 65 -6.10 -7.48 -9.22
CA LEU A 65 -6.52 -8.69 -9.92
C LEU A 65 -5.31 -9.39 -10.53
N ARG A 66 -5.25 -10.72 -10.40
CA ARG A 66 -4.25 -11.58 -11.04
C ARG A 66 -4.95 -12.53 -11.99
N TYR A 67 -4.48 -12.59 -13.23
CA TYR A 67 -4.92 -13.58 -14.20
C TYR A 67 -4.04 -14.82 -14.09
N VAL A 68 -4.62 -15.92 -13.61
CA VAL A 68 -3.95 -17.21 -13.43
C VAL A 68 -4.36 -18.14 -14.57
N CYS A 69 -3.41 -18.57 -15.37
CA CYS A 69 -3.65 -19.53 -16.45
C CYS A 69 -3.93 -20.92 -15.88
N ASN A 70 -4.45 -21.82 -16.73
CA ASN A 70 -4.71 -23.20 -16.37
C ASN A 70 -3.45 -23.98 -15.92
N ASP A 71 -2.27 -23.58 -16.38
CA ASP A 71 -0.97 -24.11 -15.97
C ASP A 71 -0.44 -23.49 -14.65
N GLY A 72 -1.23 -22.63 -14.01
CA GLY A 72 -0.91 -21.93 -12.77
C GLY A 72 0.00 -20.71 -12.95
N LYS A 73 0.40 -20.35 -14.18
CA LYS A 73 1.22 -19.16 -14.41
C LYS A 73 0.39 -17.88 -14.37
N VAL A 74 0.95 -16.85 -13.74
CA VAL A 74 0.39 -15.50 -13.76
C VAL A 74 1.01 -14.72 -14.91
N ASN A 75 0.17 -14.29 -15.86
CA ASN A 75 0.62 -13.57 -17.06
C ASN A 75 0.45 -12.05 -16.92
N SER A 76 -0.55 -11.62 -16.16
CA SER A 76 -0.83 -10.22 -15.93
C SER A 76 -1.36 -9.96 -14.53
N VAL A 77 -1.10 -8.73 -14.09
CA VAL A 77 -1.62 -8.14 -12.86
C VAL A 77 -2.34 -6.87 -13.25
N VAL A 78 -3.55 -6.67 -12.75
CA VAL A 78 -4.37 -5.50 -13.05
C VAL A 78 -4.73 -4.80 -11.76
N PHE A 79 -4.43 -3.51 -11.67
CA PHE A 79 -4.88 -2.65 -10.59
C PHE A 79 -6.09 -1.85 -11.03
N LEU A 80 -7.19 -2.02 -10.32
CA LEU A 80 -8.44 -1.30 -10.53
C LEU A 80 -8.64 -0.32 -9.39
N PHE A 81 -8.94 0.92 -9.76
CA PHE A 81 -9.28 2.00 -8.86
C PHE A 81 -10.69 2.49 -9.16
N HIS A 82 -11.49 2.65 -8.11
CA HIS A 82 -12.82 3.25 -8.21
C HIS A 82 -13.10 4.11 -6.98
N ASP A 83 -13.43 5.38 -7.16
CA ASP A 83 -13.96 6.24 -6.09
C ASP A 83 -15.33 6.76 -6.52
N SER A 84 -16.35 6.51 -5.69
CA SER A 84 -17.76 6.79 -6.01
C SER A 84 -18.06 8.28 -6.22
N ILE A 85 -17.24 9.17 -5.67
CA ILE A 85 -17.43 10.62 -5.82
C ILE A 85 -16.84 11.13 -7.15
N ILE A 86 -15.81 10.45 -7.65
CA ILE A 86 -14.97 10.99 -8.72
C ILE A 86 -15.16 10.20 -10.02
N CYS A 87 -15.40 8.90 -9.91
CA CYS A 87 -15.67 7.99 -11.02
C CYS A 87 -17.18 7.94 -11.27
N SER A 88 -17.77 9.04 -11.76
CA SER A 88 -19.22 9.16 -12.01
C SER A 88 -19.75 8.27 -13.13
N SER A 89 -18.88 7.65 -13.95
CA SER A 89 -19.24 6.95 -15.19
C SER A 89 -19.14 5.42 -15.16
N GLN A 90 -19.17 4.77 -13.98
CA GLN A 90 -18.98 3.32 -13.79
C GLN A 90 -17.66 2.73 -14.36
N LYS A 91 -16.81 3.52 -15.01
CA LYS A 91 -15.54 3.05 -15.56
C LYS A 91 -14.49 3.05 -14.47
N ASN A 92 -14.02 1.85 -14.12
CA ASN A 92 -12.89 1.68 -13.24
C ASN A 92 -11.61 2.17 -13.93
N GLN A 93 -10.83 2.93 -13.19
CA GLN A 93 -9.49 3.32 -13.59
C GLN A 93 -8.60 2.08 -13.54
N THR A 94 -7.93 1.76 -14.64
CA THR A 94 -7.25 0.48 -14.81
C THR A 94 -5.78 0.68 -15.14
N LEU A 95 -4.92 -0.03 -14.42
CA LEU A 95 -3.50 -0.17 -14.72
C LEU A 95 -3.20 -1.65 -14.90
N ALA A 96 -2.83 -2.05 -16.10
CA ALA A 96 -2.43 -3.42 -16.41
C ALA A 96 -0.90 -3.53 -16.42
N ILE A 97 -0.38 -4.58 -15.81
CA ILE A 97 1.04 -4.88 -15.75
C ILE A 97 1.26 -6.28 -16.31
N PHE A 98 2.07 -6.37 -17.35
CA PHE A 98 2.39 -7.61 -18.05
C PHE A 98 3.85 -7.97 -17.81
N LYS A 99 4.11 -9.27 -17.75
CA LYS A 99 5.47 -9.77 -17.81
C LYS A 99 5.87 -9.94 -19.28
N THR A 100 7.00 -9.38 -19.67
CA THR A 100 7.56 -9.53 -21.01
C THR A 100 8.36 -10.83 -21.13
N GLU A 101 8.69 -11.23 -22.35
CA GLU A 101 9.55 -12.40 -22.61
C GLU A 101 10.94 -12.25 -21.98
N THR A 102 11.43 -11.02 -21.84
CA THR A 102 12.71 -10.69 -21.19
C THR A 102 12.67 -10.75 -19.67
N GLY A 103 11.51 -11.06 -19.07
CA GLY A 103 11.33 -11.07 -17.62
C GLY A 103 11.21 -9.67 -17.00
N LEU A 104 10.98 -8.64 -17.82
CA LEU A 104 10.68 -7.28 -17.36
C LEU A 104 9.16 -7.06 -17.29
N LEU A 105 8.76 -5.90 -16.78
CA LEU A 105 7.38 -5.49 -16.56
C LEU A 105 6.98 -4.38 -17.50
N ARG A 106 5.90 -4.58 -18.25
CA ARG A 106 5.27 -3.54 -19.05
C ARG A 106 4.02 -3.04 -18.35
N ALA A 107 4.01 -1.76 -17.99
CA ALA A 107 2.87 -1.10 -17.36
C ALA A 107 2.05 -0.32 -18.40
N CYS A 108 0.82 -0.75 -18.67
CA CYS A 108 -0.13 -0.11 -19.56
C CYS A 108 -1.23 0.59 -18.74
N HIS A 109 -1.34 1.91 -18.92
CA HIS A 109 -2.09 2.76 -18.02
C HIS A 109 -3.32 3.38 -18.70
N PHE A 110 -4.51 3.10 -18.18
CA PHE A 110 -5.79 3.54 -18.73
C PHE A 110 -6.63 4.27 -17.67
N PHE A 111 -6.27 5.51 -17.36
CA PHE A 111 -7.09 6.41 -16.54
C PHE A 111 -7.83 7.40 -17.42
N THR A 112 -9.17 7.38 -17.35
CA THR A 112 -10.06 8.28 -18.11
C THR A 112 -10.83 9.23 -17.18
N CYS A 113 -10.41 9.37 -15.92
CA CYS A 113 -11.14 10.19 -14.97
C CYS A 113 -11.00 11.68 -15.31
N SER A 114 -11.95 12.50 -14.84
CA SER A 114 -11.80 13.95 -14.73
C SER A 114 -10.72 14.30 -13.69
N THR A 115 -9.50 13.81 -13.87
CA THR A 115 -8.36 14.12 -13.01
C THR A 115 -8.09 15.61 -13.15
N THR A 116 -8.14 16.34 -12.04
CA THR A 116 -7.81 17.77 -12.01
C THR A 116 -6.34 18.01 -12.34
N TRP A 117 -5.46 17.03 -12.06
CA TRP A 117 -4.03 17.18 -12.30
C TRP A 117 -3.28 15.85 -12.45
N THR A 118 -2.42 15.77 -13.47
CA THR A 118 -1.49 14.66 -13.70
C THR A 118 -0.09 15.22 -13.97
N LYS A 119 0.93 14.61 -13.37
CA LYS A 119 2.33 14.93 -13.67
C LYS A 119 3.14 13.67 -13.88
N THR A 120 3.97 13.69 -14.91
CA THR A 120 4.95 12.61 -15.16
C THR A 120 6.34 13.20 -15.02
N ARG A 121 7.22 12.46 -14.35
CA ARG A 121 8.61 12.83 -14.15
C ARG A 121 9.50 11.62 -14.43
N LYS A 122 10.57 11.86 -15.18
CA LYS A 122 11.63 10.89 -15.42
C LYS A 122 12.89 11.37 -14.71
N ASN A 123 13.48 10.53 -13.89
CA ASN A 123 14.76 10.80 -13.23
C ASN A 123 15.77 9.73 -13.64
N VAL A 124 17.04 10.12 -13.76
CA VAL A 124 18.16 9.22 -14.02
C VAL A 124 19.14 9.37 -12.87
N ASP A 125 19.54 8.27 -12.25
CA ASP A 125 20.54 8.27 -11.19
C ASP A 125 21.98 8.23 -11.75
N ALA A 126 22.97 8.40 -10.88
CA ALA A 126 24.38 8.44 -11.27
C ALA A 126 24.89 7.11 -11.88
N TRP A 127 24.15 6.01 -11.70
CA TRP A 127 24.47 4.69 -12.23
C TRP A 127 23.68 4.38 -13.51
N GLY A 128 22.97 5.36 -14.07
CA GLY A 128 22.15 5.21 -15.27
C GLY A 128 20.76 4.64 -15.00
N GLY A 129 20.43 4.29 -13.75
CA GLY A 129 19.11 3.78 -13.38
C GLY A 129 18.03 4.82 -13.61
N VAL A 130 16.96 4.43 -14.30
CA VAL A 130 15.88 5.32 -14.70
C VAL A 130 14.66 5.06 -13.83
N THR A 131 14.07 6.13 -13.29
CA THR A 131 12.79 6.06 -12.58
C THR A 131 11.77 6.96 -13.24
N ASP A 132 10.71 6.35 -13.77
CA ASP A 132 9.55 7.05 -14.31
C ASP A 132 8.45 7.07 -13.26
N THR A 133 8.09 8.26 -12.79
CA THR A 133 7.02 8.46 -11.82
C THR A 133 5.86 9.20 -12.49
N ARG A 134 4.65 8.65 -12.38
CA ARG A 134 3.41 9.31 -12.77
C ARG A 134 2.55 9.47 -11.53
N VAL A 135 2.06 10.69 -11.31
CA VAL A 135 1.22 11.04 -10.18
C VAL A 135 -0.11 11.60 -10.68
N HIS A 136 -1.20 11.19 -10.04
CA HIS A 136 -2.54 11.67 -10.28
C HIS A 136 -3.12 12.15 -8.96
N LEU A 137 -3.35 13.46 -8.88
CA LEU A 137 -4.10 14.05 -7.77
C LEU A 137 -5.55 14.14 -8.18
N TYR A 138 -6.45 13.75 -7.29
CA TYR A 138 -7.87 13.73 -7.55
C TYR A 138 -8.67 14.22 -6.34
N GLY A 139 -9.93 14.60 -6.58
CA GLY A 139 -10.94 14.78 -5.53
C GLY A 139 -11.41 16.21 -5.35
N THR A 140 -11.98 16.48 -4.19
CA THR A 140 -12.56 17.74 -3.77
C THR A 140 -11.86 18.26 -2.50
N ALA A 141 -12.27 19.42 -2.01
CA ALA A 141 -11.70 20.03 -0.80
C ALA A 141 -11.76 19.10 0.43
N ASN A 142 -12.85 18.34 0.57
CA ASN A 142 -13.09 17.51 1.75
C ASN A 142 -12.70 16.04 1.56
N ARG A 143 -12.42 15.61 0.32
CA ARG A 143 -12.05 14.24 0.02
C ARG A 143 -11.15 14.22 -1.20
N CYS A 144 -9.89 13.84 -1.00
CA CYS A 144 -8.92 13.79 -2.07
C CYS A 144 -8.03 12.57 -1.97
N GLY A 145 -7.31 12.29 -3.04
CA GLY A 145 -6.36 11.21 -3.06
C GLY A 145 -5.26 11.43 -4.08
N LEU A 146 -4.17 10.72 -3.84
CA LEU A 146 -2.99 10.71 -4.69
C LEU A 146 -2.75 9.27 -5.13
N LEU A 147 -2.82 9.03 -6.43
CA LEU A 147 -2.36 7.79 -7.07
C LEU A 147 -0.96 8.03 -7.61
N VAL A 148 -0.07 7.09 -7.34
CA VAL A 148 1.31 7.11 -7.84
C VAL A 148 1.60 5.81 -8.55
N LEU A 149 2.21 5.91 -9.71
CA LEU A 149 2.83 4.83 -10.44
C LEU A 149 4.32 5.15 -10.59
N GLU A 150 5.18 4.37 -9.96
CA GLU A 150 6.63 4.47 -10.12
C GLU A 150 7.17 3.21 -10.81
N CYS A 151 7.83 3.39 -11.95
CA CYS A 151 8.47 2.35 -12.72
C CYS A 151 9.98 2.51 -12.66
N LYS A 152 10.69 1.51 -12.13
CA LYS A 152 12.15 1.47 -12.09
C LYS A 152 12.69 0.68 -13.27
N LYS A 153 13.61 1.26 -14.01
CA LYS A 153 14.14 0.79 -15.29
C LYS A 153 15.66 0.83 -15.24
N ASN A 154 16.32 -0.01 -16.03
CA ASN A 154 17.79 -0.02 -16.10
C ASN A 154 18.32 1.06 -17.00
N ASP A 155 17.60 1.30 -18.10
CA ASP A 155 18.03 2.15 -19.19
C ASP A 155 16.81 2.95 -19.73
N SER A 156 16.94 3.56 -20.90
CA SER A 156 15.84 4.21 -21.61
C SER A 156 14.76 3.24 -22.14
N HIS A 157 14.90 1.93 -21.93
CA HIS A 157 13.90 0.92 -22.28
C HIS A 157 12.51 1.24 -21.71
N GLU A 158 11.47 0.85 -22.44
CA GLU A 158 10.09 1.09 -22.01
C GLU A 158 9.70 0.20 -20.81
N ASP A 159 10.29 -0.98 -20.70
CA ASP A 159 9.93 -1.99 -19.70
C ASP A 159 10.71 -1.81 -18.38
N ALA A 160 10.03 -2.06 -17.26
CA ALA A 160 10.51 -1.85 -15.90
C ALA A 160 11.01 -3.13 -15.24
N LYS A 161 12.00 -3.04 -14.37
CA LYS A 161 12.37 -4.12 -13.43
C LYS A 161 11.39 -4.25 -12.28
N ALA A 162 10.85 -3.12 -11.83
CA ALA A 162 9.94 -3.06 -10.72
C ALA A 162 8.92 -1.93 -10.92
N VAL A 163 7.70 -2.17 -10.48
CA VAL A 163 6.59 -1.22 -10.50
C VAL A 163 6.08 -1.06 -9.08
N THR A 164 5.91 0.18 -8.63
CA THR A 164 5.25 0.52 -7.37
C THR A 164 4.00 1.33 -7.66
N ILE A 165 2.87 0.89 -7.10
CA ILE A 165 1.60 1.59 -7.13
C ILE A 165 1.35 2.08 -5.71
N ALA A 166 1.15 3.38 -5.53
CA ALA A 166 0.74 3.95 -4.26
C ALA A 166 -0.64 4.56 -4.41
N HIS A 167 -1.47 4.34 -3.41
CA HIS A 167 -2.70 5.09 -3.23
C HIS A 167 -2.70 5.71 -1.86
N TYR A 168 -2.90 7.02 -1.82
CA TYR A 168 -3.12 7.76 -0.59
C TYR A 168 -4.50 8.38 -0.64
N PHE A 169 -5.21 8.31 0.47
CA PHE A 169 -6.58 8.74 0.60
C PHE A 169 -6.73 9.65 1.81
N VAL A 170 -7.41 10.78 1.62
CA VAL A 170 -7.77 11.72 2.66
C VAL A 170 -9.26 12.01 2.58
N SER A 171 -9.92 11.97 3.73
CA SER A 171 -11.26 12.51 3.93
C SER A 171 -11.22 13.39 5.18
N SER A 172 -11.59 14.66 5.04
CA SER A 172 -11.61 15.62 6.12
C SER A 172 -12.69 16.65 5.89
N ASN A 173 -13.43 17.04 6.93
CA ASN A 173 -14.51 18.01 6.80
C ASN A 173 -14.04 19.43 7.11
N GLY A 174 -13.06 19.89 6.33
CA GLY A 174 -12.37 21.18 6.47
C GLY A 174 -12.93 22.27 5.57
N SER A 175 -14.10 22.82 5.90
CA SER A 175 -14.50 24.17 5.47
C SER A 175 -14.77 25.06 6.69
N VAL A 176 -14.20 26.25 6.66
CA VAL A 176 -14.41 27.36 7.61
C VAL A 176 -15.81 27.92 7.37
N ALA A 177 -16.84 27.39 8.03
CA ALA A 177 -18.03 28.11 8.50
C ALA A 177 -19.22 27.16 8.81
N VAL A 178 -19.77 27.37 10.01
CA VAL A 178 -21.13 27.06 10.50
C VAL A 178 -21.52 25.57 10.70
N ASN A 179 -21.76 25.24 11.98
CA ASN A 179 -22.48 24.07 12.51
C ASN A 179 -21.87 22.68 12.25
N ARG A 180 -20.75 22.40 12.93
CA ARG A 180 -20.21 21.05 13.09
C ARG A 180 -21.04 20.24 14.09
N SER A 181 -21.59 19.12 13.66
CA SER A 181 -21.83 18.00 14.59
C SER A 181 -20.46 17.44 14.99
N SER A 182 -20.31 17.10 16.27
CA SER A 182 -19.04 16.73 16.92
C SER A 182 -18.48 15.35 16.52
N GLN A 183 -18.85 14.81 15.35
CA GLN A 183 -18.68 13.38 15.04
C GLN A 183 -18.02 13.06 13.68
N THR A 184 -17.55 14.04 12.91
CA THR A 184 -16.93 13.74 11.61
C THR A 184 -15.49 13.28 11.79
N THR A 185 -15.17 12.11 11.25
CA THR A 185 -13.88 11.43 11.47
C THR A 185 -12.89 11.85 10.38
N ASP A 186 -11.85 12.60 10.75
CA ASP A 186 -10.70 12.87 9.87
C ASP A 186 -9.93 11.58 9.60
N ILE A 187 -9.75 11.26 8.32
CA ILE A 187 -9.25 9.96 7.88
C ILE A 187 -8.15 10.13 6.84
N GLY A 188 -6.97 9.57 7.14
CA GLY A 188 -5.86 9.44 6.21
C GLY A 188 -5.40 7.99 6.10
N PHE A 189 -5.28 7.47 4.87
CA PHE A 189 -4.83 6.11 4.60
C PHE A 189 -3.84 6.04 3.44
N SER A 190 -3.00 5.00 3.46
CA SER A 190 -2.21 4.61 2.30
C SER A 190 -2.21 3.11 2.07
N VAL A 191 -2.22 2.71 0.80
CA VAL A 191 -1.89 1.35 0.35
C VAL A 191 -0.78 1.44 -0.69
N LEU A 192 0.18 0.53 -0.58
CA LEU A 192 1.32 0.43 -1.48
C LEU A 192 1.35 -0.96 -2.08
N THR A 193 1.47 -1.09 -3.40
CA THR A 193 1.66 -2.37 -4.07
C THR A 193 2.98 -2.33 -4.83
N LYS A 194 3.91 -3.22 -4.48
CA LYS A 194 5.20 -3.40 -5.15
C LYS A 194 5.13 -4.66 -5.98
N ILE A 195 5.54 -4.54 -7.24
CA ILE A 195 5.46 -5.61 -8.23
C ILE A 195 6.85 -5.71 -8.87
N GLY A 196 7.44 -6.89 -8.79
CA GLY A 196 8.69 -7.23 -9.43
C GLY A 196 8.58 -8.57 -10.16
N VAL A 197 9.72 -9.03 -10.67
CA VAL A 197 9.87 -10.38 -11.21
C VAL A 197 11.01 -11.07 -10.47
N CYS A 198 10.73 -12.27 -9.97
CA CYS A 198 11.70 -13.13 -9.31
C CYS A 198 11.56 -14.54 -9.88
N ASP A 199 12.67 -15.13 -10.36
CA ASP A 199 12.70 -16.46 -10.99
C ASP A 199 11.62 -16.64 -12.08
N GLY A 200 11.41 -15.59 -12.90
CA GLY A 200 10.43 -15.57 -13.98
C GLY A 200 8.96 -15.52 -13.53
N LYS A 201 8.70 -15.36 -12.23
CA LYS A 201 7.36 -15.23 -11.64
C LYS A 201 7.14 -13.80 -11.13
N PHE A 202 5.88 -13.37 -11.07
CA PHE A 202 5.55 -12.12 -10.40
C PHE A 202 5.88 -12.22 -8.90
N ASP A 203 6.59 -11.23 -8.40
CA ASP A 203 6.80 -11.02 -6.97
C ASP A 203 5.98 -9.79 -6.55
N ILE A 204 4.92 -10.02 -5.77
CA ILE A 204 3.93 -9.00 -5.44
C ILE A 204 3.84 -8.85 -3.93
N THR A 205 4.03 -7.63 -3.45
CA THR A 205 3.85 -7.26 -2.05
C THR A 205 2.86 -6.12 -1.95
N VAL A 206 1.86 -6.24 -1.08
CA VAL A 206 0.87 -5.20 -0.81
C VAL A 206 1.02 -4.76 0.64
N GLU A 207 1.38 -3.50 0.86
CA GLU A 207 1.54 -2.84 2.15
C GLU A 207 0.30 -1.98 2.46
N GLY A 208 -0.12 -2.00 3.73
CA GLY A 208 -1.28 -1.25 4.21
C GLY A 208 -2.57 -2.08 4.31
N PRO A 209 -3.74 -1.42 4.51
CA PRO A 209 -3.89 0.03 4.64
C PRO A 209 -3.24 0.56 5.93
N GLU A 210 -2.39 1.57 5.79
CA GLU A 210 -1.69 2.24 6.89
C GLU A 210 -2.38 3.57 7.19
N ARG A 211 -2.60 3.87 8.48
CA ARG A 211 -3.20 5.15 8.92
C ARG A 211 -2.15 6.24 8.91
N HIS A 212 -2.57 7.43 8.50
CA HIS A 212 -1.78 8.66 8.56
C HIS A 212 -2.61 9.80 9.13
N PRO A 213 -1.99 10.76 9.85
CA PRO A 213 -2.62 12.05 10.10
C PRO A 213 -2.99 12.72 8.77
N VAL A 214 -4.21 13.27 8.69
CA VAL A 214 -4.71 13.97 7.49
C VAL A 214 -3.76 15.09 7.07
N PHE A 215 -3.32 15.91 8.03
CA PHE A 215 -2.43 17.04 7.76
C PHE A 215 -1.12 16.61 7.09
N ASP A 216 -0.56 15.47 7.50
CA ASP A 216 0.70 14.95 6.98
C ASP A 216 0.55 14.42 5.54
N LEU A 217 -0.60 13.84 5.19
CA LEU A 217 -0.89 13.46 3.81
C LEU A 217 -1.16 14.68 2.93
N LEU A 218 -1.90 15.67 3.43
CA LEU A 218 -2.15 16.90 2.68
C LEU A 218 -0.84 17.68 2.41
N HIS A 219 0.06 17.71 3.39
CA HIS A 219 1.42 18.23 3.20
C HIS A 219 2.14 17.49 2.07
N MET A 220 2.14 16.15 2.12
CA MET A 220 2.74 15.34 1.06
C MET A 220 2.11 15.60 -0.31
N PHE A 221 0.78 15.75 -0.39
CA PHE A 221 0.08 16.02 -1.65
C PHE A 221 0.54 17.36 -2.25
N ASN A 222 0.69 18.39 -1.42
CA ASN A 222 1.18 19.69 -1.86
C ASN A 222 2.62 19.64 -2.38
N GLU A 223 3.50 18.94 -1.67
CA GLU A 223 4.90 18.74 -2.09
C GLU A 223 5.01 17.97 -3.41
N VAL A 224 4.24 16.89 -3.56
CA VAL A 224 4.18 16.10 -4.80
C VAL A 224 3.59 16.93 -5.94
N ASN A 225 2.54 17.72 -5.69
CA ASN A 225 1.94 18.60 -6.69
C ASN A 225 2.97 19.63 -7.21
N THR A 226 3.69 20.26 -6.29
CA THR A 226 4.69 21.27 -6.61
C THR A 226 5.88 20.66 -7.38
N THR A 227 6.49 19.62 -6.83
CA THR A 227 7.77 19.09 -7.33
C THR A 227 7.63 18.02 -8.42
N GLY A 228 6.48 17.32 -8.45
CA GLY A 228 6.31 16.08 -9.22
C GLY A 228 7.20 14.93 -8.73
N ILE A 229 7.85 15.07 -7.58
CA ILE A 229 8.63 14.01 -6.95
C ILE A 229 7.73 13.34 -5.93
N TRP A 230 7.66 12.02 -5.98
CA TRP A 230 7.04 11.24 -4.92
C TRP A 230 8.09 10.42 -4.20
N LYS A 231 8.01 10.42 -2.87
CA LYS A 231 8.67 9.47 -1.97
C LYS A 231 7.77 9.30 -0.75
N PRO A 232 7.65 8.10 -0.16
CA PRO A 232 6.88 7.91 1.07
C PRO A 232 7.33 8.83 2.23
N SER A 233 8.61 9.21 2.26
CA SER A 233 9.17 10.10 3.29
C SER A 233 8.78 11.58 3.14
N LEU A 234 8.07 11.98 2.08
CA LEU A 234 7.47 13.31 1.97
C LEU A 234 6.28 13.48 2.91
N CYS A 235 5.70 12.38 3.38
CA CYS A 235 4.77 12.39 4.51
C CYS A 235 5.56 12.54 5.83
N PRO A 236 5.31 13.60 6.62
CA PRO A 236 6.00 13.81 7.91
C PRO A 236 5.88 12.62 8.86
N HIS A 237 4.69 12.02 9.00
CA HIS A 237 4.45 10.78 9.74
C HIS A 237 5.44 9.66 9.35
N CYS A 238 5.50 9.32 8.06
CA CYS A 238 6.41 8.30 7.55
C CYS A 238 7.90 8.65 7.76
N SER A 239 8.24 9.93 7.62
CA SER A 239 9.61 10.42 7.83
C SER A 239 10.07 10.24 9.27
N ASN A 240 9.19 10.54 10.23
CA ASN A 240 9.47 10.41 11.65
C ASN A 240 9.61 8.95 12.06
N ILE A 241 8.68 8.10 11.65
CA ILE A 241 8.75 6.64 11.86
C ILE A 241 10.09 6.11 11.36
N ARG A 242 10.50 6.49 10.14
CA ARG A 242 11.78 6.05 9.57
C ARG A 242 12.99 6.54 10.39
N ARG A 243 12.97 7.79 10.88
CA ARG A 243 14.05 8.33 11.71
C ARG A 243 14.18 7.58 13.03
N GLU A 244 13.06 7.36 13.72
CA GLU A 244 13.02 6.59 14.97
C GLU A 244 13.55 5.17 14.79
N HIS A 245 13.24 4.54 13.65
CA HIS A 245 13.82 3.25 13.31
C HIS A 245 15.33 3.33 13.09
N SER A 246 15.84 4.33 12.35
CA SER A 246 17.27 4.46 12.10
C SER A 246 18.10 4.73 13.35
N THR A 247 17.55 5.44 14.35
CA THR A 247 18.24 5.68 15.63
C THR A 247 18.24 4.45 16.54
N MET A 248 17.19 3.61 16.50
CA MET A 248 17.15 2.35 17.28
C MET A 248 18.16 1.30 16.80
N PHE A 249 18.51 1.27 15.51
CA PHE A 249 19.52 0.32 15.00
C PHE A 249 20.97 0.81 15.15
N SER A 250 21.18 2.01 15.69
CA SER A 250 22.52 2.59 15.87
C SER A 250 23.04 2.47 17.32
N GLN A 251 22.38 1.69 18.17
CA GLN A 251 22.79 1.42 19.56
C GLN A 251 23.15 -0.05 19.77
N SER A 252 24.23 -0.54 19.15
CA SER A 252 25.07 -1.58 19.76
C SER A 252 26.42 -1.59 19.07
N ASP A 253 27.36 -0.84 19.63
CA ASP A 253 28.80 -1.13 19.66
C ASP A 253 29.44 -0.04 20.53
N SER A 254 29.06 -0.03 21.81
CA SER A 254 29.88 0.60 22.84
C SER A 254 30.08 -0.44 23.92
N GLU A 255 31.26 -1.06 23.92
CA GLU A 255 31.80 -1.76 25.07
C GLU A 255 31.77 -0.78 26.25
N ASP A 256 31.00 -1.09 27.29
CA ASP A 256 31.40 -0.66 28.62
C ASP A 256 30.87 -1.60 29.71
N ASN A 257 31.79 -1.97 30.59
CA ASN A 257 31.68 -2.96 31.64
C ASN A 257 30.77 -2.49 32.78
N VAL A 258 29.62 -3.14 33.05
CA VAL A 258 29.03 -3.17 34.41
C VAL A 258 28.29 -4.49 34.69
N VAL A 259 28.64 -5.09 35.83
CA VAL A 259 28.24 -6.39 36.42
C VAL A 259 26.72 -6.56 36.64
N PRO A 260 26.14 -7.77 36.49
CA PRO A 260 24.70 -8.02 36.72
C PRO A 260 24.35 -8.29 38.19
N LEU A 261 23.24 -7.71 38.67
CA LEU A 261 22.60 -8.08 39.95
C LEU A 261 21.35 -8.96 39.72
N PRO A 262 21.02 -9.90 40.64
CA PRO A 262 20.03 -10.95 40.41
C PRO A 262 18.59 -10.54 40.77
N PRO A 263 17.56 -11.28 40.27
CA PRO A 263 16.15 -10.89 40.36
C PRO A 263 15.48 -11.36 41.67
N ARG A 264 14.56 -10.55 42.22
CA ARG A 264 13.68 -10.93 43.34
C ARG A 264 12.23 -11.21 42.88
N LEU A 265 11.72 -12.35 43.34
CA LEU A 265 10.37 -12.93 43.20
C LEU A 265 9.23 -12.09 43.83
N GLY A 266 8.03 -12.15 43.24
CA GLY A 266 6.81 -12.56 43.98
C GLY A 266 5.56 -11.66 44.02
N SER A 267 4.51 -12.11 43.32
CA SER A 267 3.06 -12.14 43.70
C SER A 267 2.18 -10.87 43.66
N GLN A 268 1.20 -10.82 42.74
CA GLN A 268 -0.24 -11.01 43.07
C GLN A 268 -1.15 -11.10 41.82
N ARG A 269 -2.24 -11.86 41.96
CA ARG A 269 -3.22 -12.29 40.95
C ARG A 269 -4.29 -11.23 40.60
N ASN A 270 -4.71 -11.28 39.33
CA ASN A 270 -6.06 -11.06 38.76
C ASN A 270 -6.79 -9.73 39.01
N ALA A 271 -6.74 -8.85 38.00
CA ALA A 271 -7.91 -8.09 37.55
C ALA A 271 -7.92 -8.08 36.00
N THR A 272 -8.99 -8.64 35.44
CA THR A 272 -9.28 -8.62 34.01
C THR A 272 -9.71 -7.21 33.63
N THR A 273 -8.77 -6.41 33.12
CA THR A 273 -9.06 -5.19 32.38
C THR A 273 -8.21 -5.22 31.12
N ILE A 274 -8.79 -5.55 29.97
CA ILE A 274 -8.09 -5.38 28.69
C ILE A 274 -8.15 -3.89 28.36
N ALA A 275 -7.28 -3.11 29.00
CA ALA A 275 -6.83 -1.82 28.51
C ALA A 275 -5.81 -2.09 27.40
N ASN A 276 -6.08 -1.58 26.20
CA ASN A 276 -5.20 -1.77 25.05
C ASN A 276 -4.01 -0.79 25.12
N ASN A 277 -3.06 -1.08 26.02
CA ASN A 277 -1.85 -0.29 26.32
C ASN A 277 -0.80 -0.33 25.18
N GLY A 278 -1.14 0.13 23.97
CA GLY A 278 -0.14 0.35 22.91
C GLY A 278 0.53 -0.92 22.38
N ARG A 279 -0.22 -2.03 22.25
CA ARG A 279 0.30 -3.37 21.94
C ARG A 279 0.70 -3.61 20.46
N PHE A 280 0.69 -2.60 19.61
CA PHE A 280 1.21 -2.73 18.23
C PHE A 280 2.46 -1.87 18.04
N ARG A 281 3.62 -2.41 18.43
CA ARG A 281 4.92 -1.95 17.92
C ARG A 281 5.18 -2.68 16.61
N GLY A 282 4.78 -2.07 15.50
CA GLY A 282 5.10 -2.57 14.16
C GLY A 282 6.62 -2.54 13.97
N HIS A 283 7.23 -3.72 13.88
CA HIS A 283 8.64 -3.84 13.55
C HIS A 283 8.78 -3.79 12.03
N ALA A 284 8.63 -2.59 11.45
CA ALA A 284 8.91 -2.33 10.04
C ALA A 284 10.44 -2.22 9.84
N ASN A 285 11.12 -3.34 10.04
CA ASN A 285 12.52 -3.44 9.72
C ASN A 285 12.63 -3.62 8.20
N GLY A 286 13.37 -2.74 7.53
CA GLY A 286 13.79 -2.86 6.14
C GLY A 286 14.80 -4.00 5.92
N SER A 287 14.63 -5.12 6.61
CA SER A 287 15.35 -6.37 6.39
C SER A 287 14.53 -7.21 5.41
N TYR A 288 15.07 -7.43 4.22
CA TYR A 288 14.59 -8.47 3.33
C TYR A 288 14.86 -9.82 3.99
N ILE A 289 13.81 -10.49 4.48
CA ILE A 289 13.86 -11.93 4.69
C ILE A 289 13.65 -12.57 3.32
N ARG A 290 14.76 -12.94 2.70
CA ARG A 290 14.77 -13.79 1.51
C ARG A 290 14.37 -15.20 1.93
N CYS A 291 13.11 -15.57 1.71
CA CYS A 291 12.74 -16.99 1.76
C CYS A 291 13.27 -17.68 0.50
N ARG A 292 14.44 -18.33 0.63
CA ARG A 292 14.87 -19.35 -0.32
C ARG A 292 13.97 -20.57 -0.13
N ASN A 293 13.32 -20.99 -1.20
CA ASN A 293 12.66 -22.28 -1.42
C ASN A 293 11.42 -22.59 -0.56
N PHE A 294 10.32 -22.94 -1.24
CA PHE A 294 9.56 -24.16 -0.94
C PHE A 294 8.98 -24.72 -2.24
N TYR A 295 9.75 -25.61 -2.89
CA TYR A 295 9.19 -26.65 -3.75
C TYR A 295 8.98 -27.88 -2.88
N ALA A 296 7.86 -28.55 -3.10
CA ALA A 296 7.82 -30.00 -3.19
C ALA A 296 7.10 -30.31 -4.51
#